data_AF-A0A1W9JCV9-F1
#
_entry.id   AF-A0A1W9JCV9-F1
#
_cell.length_a   1.000
_cell.length_b   1.000
_cell.length_c   1.000
_cell.angle_alpha   90.00
_cell.angle_beta   90.00
_cell.angle_gamma   90.00
#
_symmetry.space_group_name_H-M   'P 1'
#
loop_
_entity.id
_entity.type
_entity.pdbx_description
1 polymer ?
#
loop_
_entity_poly.entity_id
_entity_poly.type
_entity_poly.pdbx_seq_one_letter_code
_entity_poly.pdbx_strand_id
1 'polypeptide(L)'
;MTGSLHLMATALAVVCPCAWALATPTAFAANIGRLARSNILARGGEPLENMQDVKILILDKTGTVTKAVPEVSQVIALAMPEQDLLTLCASVESRFDHPIANTIVAYANGHGVSHLLNVTQVEDLPGRGIKAQIGADAVLIGSQETLQQLDIELPPLDYTGRAIWVAVNREVKGVIVIRDIIRAEMQGLVAAIHDCGIETVLLATGDNEESEAKRVAEYIGADGYFYNFKPDDKTALVKKMQLQGKVAMVGDGVNDAPALAAANVGIAIGGHKNVSLAVMSADIVILGDDAKDLITILRLSRKMGGIIKQNYTWAMGFNAIGLTLATMGVLNPIVAALFHHLSSVFVVVNASRLYFTGIENSPVGPLFQKMDEITNRKHMHEAEQSPLSSENTAETLDEQQP
;
A
#
# COMPACT_ATOMS: atom_id res chain seq x y z
N MET A 1 28.13 -0.72 53.31
CA MET A 1 27.87 0.53 52.57
C MET A 1 28.94 1.53 52.96
N THR A 2 30.00 1.69 52.15
CA THR A 2 31.07 2.67 52.41
C THR A 2 30.49 4.07 52.18
N GLY A 3 30.27 4.86 53.25
CA GLY A 3 29.59 6.16 53.24
C GLY A 3 30.30 7.30 52.50
N SER A 4 30.78 7.07 51.27
CA SER A 4 31.38 8.08 50.41
C SER A 4 30.29 8.77 49.60
N LEU A 5 29.93 9.99 50.03
CA LEU A 5 29.04 10.90 49.31
C LEU A 5 29.48 11.08 47.84
N HIS A 6 30.80 11.08 47.61
CA HIS A 6 31.40 11.20 46.29
C HIS A 6 31.09 10.00 45.38
N LEU A 7 31.16 8.78 45.91
CA LEU A 7 30.86 7.57 45.14
C LEU A 7 29.36 7.51 44.80
N MET A 8 28.50 7.86 45.77
CA MET A 8 27.05 7.93 45.56
C MET A 8 26.69 8.96 44.48
N ALA A 9 27.26 10.17 44.56
CA ALA A 9 27.04 11.22 43.58
C ALA A 9 27.52 10.81 42.18
N THR A 10 28.68 10.16 42.08
CA THR A 10 29.22 9.67 40.81
C THR A 10 28.32 8.59 40.19
N ALA A 11 27.90 7.60 40.98
CA ALA A 11 27.03 6.53 40.50
C ALA A 11 25.66 7.06 40.03
N LEU A 12 25.04 7.98 40.80
CA LEU A 12 23.80 8.63 40.41
C LEU A 12 23.95 9.47 39.12
N ALA A 13 25.07 10.16 38.96
CA ALA A 13 25.35 10.96 37.77
C ALA A 13 25.44 10.09 36.49
N VAL A 14 26.00 8.88 36.58
CA VAL A 14 26.09 7.96 35.44
C VAL A 14 24.73 7.32 35.10
N VAL A 15 23.99 6.87 36.13
CA VAL A 15 22.83 5.98 35.95
C VAL A 15 21.56 6.71 35.47
N CYS A 16 21.60 8.03 35.19
CA CYS A 16 20.44 8.69 34.57
C CYS A 16 19.99 7.91 33.32
N PRO A 17 18.70 7.59 33.18
CA PRO A 17 18.17 6.92 31.99
C PRO A 17 17.97 7.87 30.79
N CYS A 18 18.65 9.03 30.75
CA CYS A 18 18.40 10.08 29.78
C CYS A 18 18.56 9.59 28.32
N ALA A 19 19.63 8.85 27.99
CA ALA A 19 19.84 8.28 26.66
C ALA A 19 18.81 7.19 26.30
N TRP A 20 18.39 6.40 27.30
CA TRP A 20 17.34 5.39 27.15
C TRP A 20 15.98 6.04 26.85
N ALA A 21 15.65 7.14 27.53
CA ALA A 21 14.44 7.92 27.27
C ALA A 21 14.43 8.56 25.86
N LEU A 22 15.60 8.91 25.33
CA LEU A 22 15.74 9.47 23.98
C LEU A 22 15.75 8.44 22.85
N ALA A 23 16.02 7.16 23.14
CA ALA A 23 16.27 6.11 22.15
C ALA A 23 15.16 6.00 21.09
N THR A 24 13.92 6.01 21.54
CA THR A 24 12.72 5.83 20.73
C THR A 24 12.21 7.12 20.08
N PRO A 25 11.94 8.21 20.83
CA PRO A 25 11.38 9.43 20.23
C PRO A 25 12.29 10.08 19.18
N THR A 26 13.61 9.98 19.34
CA THR A 26 14.55 10.53 18.34
C THR A 26 14.55 9.74 17.04
N ALA A 27 14.43 8.41 17.12
CA ALA A 27 14.32 7.55 15.93
C ALA A 27 13.00 7.78 15.17
N PHE A 28 11.88 7.88 15.89
CA PHE A 28 10.59 8.24 15.27
C PHE A 28 10.63 9.61 14.62
N ALA A 29 11.13 10.64 15.31
CA ALA A 29 11.22 11.99 14.74
C ALA A 29 12.08 12.02 13.47
N ALA A 30 13.21 11.31 13.47
CA ALA A 30 14.07 11.20 12.30
C ALA A 30 13.39 10.46 11.14
N ASN A 31 12.66 9.36 11.43
CA ASN A 31 11.95 8.59 10.42
C ASN A 31 10.76 9.36 9.82
N ILE A 32 9.91 9.97 10.66
CA ILE A 32 8.80 10.81 10.21
C ILE A 32 9.33 11.96 9.34
N GLY A 33 10.41 12.61 9.78
CA GLY A 33 11.06 13.66 8.99
C GLY A 33 11.59 13.15 7.64
N ARG A 34 12.07 11.91 7.56
CA ARG A 34 12.54 11.29 6.32
C ARG A 34 11.38 10.97 5.37
N LEU A 35 10.31 10.38 5.89
CA LEU A 35 9.10 10.06 5.14
C LEU A 35 8.44 11.32 4.58
N ALA A 36 8.34 12.39 5.38
CA ALA A 36 7.79 13.66 4.95
C ALA A 36 8.56 14.28 3.76
N ARG A 37 9.89 14.13 3.69
CA ARG A 37 10.71 14.56 2.54
C ARG A 37 10.47 13.74 1.27
N SER A 38 9.84 12.58 1.41
CA SER A 38 9.46 11.69 0.32
C SER A 38 7.95 11.76 0.05
N ASN A 39 7.27 12.83 0.51
CA ASN A 39 5.82 13.01 0.37
C ASN A 39 4.97 11.90 1.00
N ILE A 40 5.48 11.27 2.07
CA ILE A 40 4.77 10.25 2.85
C ILE A 40 4.46 10.81 4.23
N LEU A 41 3.18 10.79 4.61
CA LEU A 41 2.68 11.29 5.88
C LEU A 41 2.29 10.13 6.79
N ALA A 42 2.86 10.07 7.99
CA ALA A 42 2.47 9.09 9.01
C ALA A 42 1.75 9.78 10.16
N ARG A 43 0.57 9.26 10.56
CA ARG A 43 -0.19 9.74 11.72
C ARG A 43 0.37 9.15 13.01
N GLY A 44 1.44 9.74 13.51
CA GLY A 44 2.07 9.36 14.78
C GLY A 44 3.10 8.23 14.64
N GLY A 45 3.56 7.73 15.79
CA GLY A 45 4.63 6.71 15.85
C GLY A 45 4.11 5.27 15.76
N GLU A 46 2.95 4.98 16.36
CA GLU A 46 2.39 3.63 16.43
C GLU A 46 2.28 2.92 15.07
N PRO A 47 1.83 3.56 13.98
CA PRO A 47 1.80 2.91 12.67
C PRO A 47 3.20 2.50 12.17
N LEU A 48 4.20 3.35 12.40
CA LEU A 48 5.58 3.07 12.01
C LEU A 48 6.24 2.02 12.90
N GLU A 49 5.78 1.88 14.15
CA GLU A 49 6.16 0.79 15.06
C GLU A 49 5.56 -0.53 14.58
N ASN A 50 4.26 -0.55 14.32
CA ASN A 50 3.57 -1.74 13.82
C ASN A 50 4.14 -2.21 12.48
N MET A 51 4.49 -1.27 11.60
CA MET A 51 5.08 -1.56 10.29
C MET A 51 6.39 -2.35 10.37
N GLN A 52 7.13 -2.28 11.50
CA GLN A 52 8.37 -3.05 11.69
C GLN A 52 8.12 -4.55 11.71
N ASP A 53 6.97 -4.97 12.26
CA ASP A 53 6.63 -6.36 12.48
C ASP A 53 5.57 -6.88 11.50
N VAL A 54 5.14 -6.06 10.53
CA VAL A 54 4.22 -6.51 9.48
C VAL A 54 4.84 -7.68 8.73
N LYS A 55 4.05 -8.75 8.58
CA LYS A 55 4.41 -9.98 7.85
C LYS A 55 3.57 -10.20 6.61
N ILE A 56 2.35 -9.67 6.63
CA ILE A 56 1.36 -9.87 5.56
C ILE A 56 0.97 -8.50 5.02
N LEU A 57 0.98 -8.37 3.69
CA LEU A 57 0.58 -7.15 3.01
C LEU A 57 -0.57 -7.46 2.05
N ILE A 58 -1.67 -6.72 2.17
CA ILE A 58 -2.84 -6.85 1.29
C ILE A 58 -2.90 -5.60 0.42
N LEU A 59 -2.90 -5.79 -0.90
CA LEU A 59 -3.01 -4.74 -1.90
C LEU A 59 -4.43 -4.69 -2.44
N ASP A 60 -5.07 -3.52 -2.39
CA ASP A 60 -6.21 -3.24 -3.26
C ASP A 60 -5.76 -3.11 -4.72
N LYS A 61 -6.64 -3.41 -5.66
CA LYS A 61 -6.36 -3.27 -7.10
C LYS A 61 -6.58 -1.84 -7.55
N THR A 62 -7.82 -1.36 -7.42
CA THR A 62 -8.26 -0.10 -8.03
C THR A 62 -7.65 1.09 -7.30
N GLY A 63 -7.06 2.03 -8.05
CA GLY A 63 -6.42 3.24 -7.49
C GLY A 63 -5.04 3.02 -6.87
N THR A 64 -4.71 1.76 -6.61
CA THR A 64 -3.49 1.34 -5.92
C THR A 64 -2.53 0.70 -6.90
N VAL A 65 -2.78 -0.54 -7.31
CA VAL A 65 -2.01 -1.20 -8.39
C VAL A 65 -2.33 -0.59 -9.76
N THR A 66 -3.58 -0.14 -9.93
CA THR A 66 -4.01 0.56 -11.14
C THR A 66 -4.18 2.05 -10.91
N LYS A 67 -4.25 2.83 -11.99
CA LYS A 67 -4.40 4.29 -11.92
C LYS A 67 -5.81 4.77 -11.52
N ALA A 68 -6.77 3.87 -11.30
CA ALA A 68 -8.20 4.17 -11.17
C ALA A 68 -8.75 5.04 -12.34
N VAL A 69 -8.09 5.00 -13.49
CA VAL A 69 -8.53 5.61 -14.73
C VAL A 69 -8.74 4.46 -15.71
N PRO A 70 -10.00 4.17 -16.08
CA PRO A 70 -10.28 3.17 -17.09
C PRO A 70 -9.76 3.63 -18.45
N GLU A 71 -9.43 2.68 -19.32
CA GLU A 71 -9.07 2.91 -20.71
C GLU A 71 -9.81 1.90 -21.60
N VAL A 72 -10.22 2.34 -22.79
CA VAL A 72 -10.73 1.42 -23.82
C VAL A 72 -9.55 0.61 -24.36
N SER A 73 -9.55 -0.68 -24.05
CA SER A 73 -8.52 -1.62 -24.49
C SER A 73 -8.81 -2.20 -25.89
N GLN A 74 -10.09 -2.34 -26.23
CA GLN A 74 -10.51 -2.95 -27.49
C GLN A 74 -11.91 -2.47 -27.87
N VAL A 75 -12.16 -2.34 -29.17
CA VAL A 75 -13.49 -2.14 -29.74
C VAL A 75 -13.73 -3.28 -30.73
N ILE A 76 -14.85 -3.98 -30.60
CA ILE A 76 -15.23 -5.07 -31.50
C ILE A 76 -16.59 -4.70 -32.10
N ALA A 77 -16.59 -4.32 -33.37
CA ALA A 77 -17.80 -4.03 -34.13
C ALA A 77 -18.26 -5.27 -34.89
N LEU A 78 -19.56 -5.57 -34.87
CA LEU A 78 -20.11 -6.81 -35.43
C LEU A 78 -21.06 -6.59 -36.61
N ALA A 79 -21.90 -5.56 -36.52
CA ALA A 79 -22.95 -5.30 -37.51
C ALA A 79 -22.96 -3.84 -37.99
N MET A 80 -21.88 -3.10 -37.71
CA MET A 80 -21.66 -1.73 -38.17
C MET A 80 -20.16 -1.43 -38.21
N PRO A 81 -19.72 -0.40 -38.96
CA PRO A 81 -18.35 0.08 -38.90
C PRO A 81 -17.94 0.53 -37.49
N GLU A 82 -16.68 0.31 -37.12
CA GLU A 82 -16.14 0.71 -35.82
C GLU A 82 -16.32 2.21 -35.55
N GLN A 83 -16.10 3.06 -36.55
CA GLN A 83 -16.28 4.51 -36.45
C GLN A 83 -17.73 4.89 -36.10
N ASP A 84 -18.70 4.19 -36.69
CA ASP A 84 -20.12 4.44 -36.47
C ASP A 84 -20.53 3.98 -35.06
N LEU A 85 -19.98 2.83 -34.61
CA LEU A 85 -20.19 2.31 -33.26
C LEU A 85 -19.65 3.31 -32.22
N LEU A 86 -18.42 3.78 -32.41
CA LEU A 86 -17.80 4.79 -31.54
C LEU A 86 -18.58 6.10 -31.53
N THR A 87 -19.05 6.55 -32.69
CA THR A 87 -19.88 7.76 -32.80
C THR A 87 -21.17 7.60 -32.02
N LEU A 88 -21.86 6.46 -32.18
CA LEU A 88 -23.10 6.16 -31.47
C LEU A 88 -22.88 6.09 -29.96
N CYS A 89 -21.86 5.37 -29.49
CA CYS A 89 -21.52 5.28 -28.07
C CYS A 89 -21.14 6.62 -27.47
N ALA A 90 -20.23 7.37 -28.09
CA ALA A 90 -19.81 8.68 -27.61
C ALA A 90 -21.00 9.67 -27.56
N SER A 91 -21.93 9.58 -28.50
CA SER A 91 -23.13 10.44 -28.51
C SER A 91 -24.01 10.18 -27.29
N VAL A 92 -24.24 8.91 -26.95
CA VAL A 92 -25.05 8.52 -25.79
C VAL A 92 -24.30 8.84 -24.49
N GLU A 93 -23.05 8.38 -24.37
CA GLU A 93 -22.22 8.52 -23.17
C GLU A 93 -21.88 9.99 -22.85
N SER A 94 -21.82 10.89 -23.84
CA SER A 94 -21.60 12.33 -23.61
C SER A 94 -22.69 13.02 -22.77
N ARG A 95 -23.81 12.32 -22.52
CA ARG A 95 -24.92 12.81 -21.70
C ARG A 95 -24.75 12.49 -20.21
N PHE A 96 -23.74 11.70 -19.85
CA PHE A 96 -23.49 11.21 -18.49
C PHE A 96 -22.12 11.66 -17.99
N ASP A 97 -22.03 11.95 -16.71
CA ASP A 97 -20.76 12.29 -16.04
C ASP A 97 -20.33 11.15 -15.12
N HIS A 98 -19.85 10.06 -15.73
CA HIS A 98 -19.31 8.89 -15.03
C HIS A 98 -17.96 8.48 -15.65
N PRO A 99 -16.99 7.94 -14.87
CA PRO A 99 -15.65 7.58 -15.37
C PRO A 99 -15.62 6.75 -16.66
N ILE A 100 -16.54 5.80 -16.80
CA ILE A 100 -16.69 4.96 -18.00
C ILE A 100 -17.11 5.78 -19.22
N ALA A 101 -18.14 6.61 -19.06
CA ALA A 101 -18.65 7.50 -20.12
C ALA A 101 -17.55 8.41 -20.64
N ASN A 102 -16.83 9.06 -19.70
CA ASN A 102 -15.71 9.95 -20.00
C ASN A 102 -14.58 9.22 -20.75
N THR A 103 -14.32 7.95 -20.41
CA THR A 103 -13.32 7.12 -21.08
C THR A 103 -13.71 6.79 -22.52
N ILE A 104 -14.97 6.41 -22.75
CA ILE A 104 -15.48 6.10 -24.09
C ILE A 104 -15.47 7.34 -24.98
N VAL A 105 -15.94 8.48 -24.47
CA VAL A 105 -15.96 9.75 -25.20
C VAL A 105 -14.54 10.21 -25.55
N ALA A 106 -13.61 10.14 -24.59
CA ALA A 106 -12.22 10.50 -24.83
C ALA A 106 -11.57 9.60 -25.90
N TYR A 107 -11.81 8.27 -25.83
CA TYR A 107 -11.31 7.33 -26.83
C TYR A 107 -11.88 7.62 -28.22
N ALA A 108 -13.18 7.83 -28.34
CA ALA A 108 -13.84 8.14 -29.61
C ALA A 108 -13.30 9.43 -30.24
N ASN A 109 -13.14 10.49 -29.45
CA ASN A 109 -12.55 11.75 -29.92
C ASN A 109 -11.11 11.55 -30.42
N GLY A 110 -10.30 10.75 -29.71
CA GLY A 110 -8.94 10.39 -30.12
C GLY A 110 -8.88 9.58 -31.42
N HIS A 111 -9.96 8.86 -31.76
CA HIS A 111 -10.09 8.05 -32.98
C HIS A 111 -10.89 8.75 -34.08
N GLY A 112 -10.97 10.09 -34.05
CA GLY A 112 -11.51 10.89 -35.15
C GLY A 112 -13.02 11.06 -35.16
N VAL A 113 -13.72 10.75 -34.06
CA VAL A 113 -15.13 11.14 -33.88
C VAL A 113 -15.18 12.63 -33.53
N SER A 114 -15.60 13.48 -34.48
CA SER A 114 -15.70 14.93 -34.29
C SER A 114 -17.14 15.44 -34.21
N HIS A 115 -18.12 14.59 -34.51
CA HIS A 115 -19.54 14.95 -34.55
C HIS A 115 -20.34 13.95 -33.74
N LEU A 116 -21.13 14.45 -32.80
CA LEU A 116 -22.05 13.65 -32.00
C LEU A 116 -23.45 13.69 -32.62
N LEU A 117 -24.14 12.57 -32.55
CA LEU A 117 -25.52 12.41 -32.97
C LEU A 117 -26.45 13.09 -31.95
N ASN A 118 -27.61 13.54 -32.43
CA ASN A 118 -28.62 14.10 -31.54
C ASN A 118 -29.31 12.97 -30.76
N VAL A 119 -29.11 12.95 -29.43
CA VAL A 119 -29.66 11.94 -28.53
C VAL A 119 -30.83 12.50 -27.73
N THR A 120 -31.95 11.79 -27.78
CA THR A 120 -33.21 12.07 -27.06
C THR A 120 -33.56 10.90 -26.13
N GLN A 121 -34.50 11.12 -25.20
CA GLN A 121 -35.00 10.09 -24.26
C GLN A 121 -33.90 9.29 -23.55
N VAL A 122 -32.96 10.02 -22.94
CA VAL A 122 -31.83 9.43 -22.22
C VAL A 122 -32.28 9.02 -20.82
N GLU A 123 -32.05 7.75 -20.47
CA GLU A 123 -32.39 7.15 -19.20
C GLU A 123 -31.16 6.41 -18.63
N ASP A 124 -30.75 6.80 -17.43
CA ASP A 124 -29.80 6.02 -16.62
C ASP A 124 -30.55 4.85 -16.00
N LEU A 125 -30.04 3.64 -16.16
CA LEU A 125 -30.51 2.44 -15.47
C LEU A 125 -29.48 2.08 -14.41
N PRO A 126 -29.66 2.48 -13.13
CA PRO A 126 -28.65 2.29 -12.10
C PRO A 126 -28.21 0.84 -11.97
N GLY A 127 -26.91 0.61 -12.12
CA GLY A 127 -26.29 -0.72 -12.06
C GLY A 127 -26.58 -1.63 -13.26
N ARG A 128 -27.22 -1.11 -14.31
CA ARG A 128 -27.60 -1.86 -15.52
C ARG A 128 -26.99 -1.24 -16.80
N GLY A 129 -26.97 0.09 -16.88
CA GLY A 129 -26.38 0.79 -18.03
C GLY A 129 -27.25 1.95 -18.45
N ILE A 130 -27.25 2.24 -19.74
CA ILE A 130 -27.86 3.44 -20.30
C ILE A 130 -28.79 3.05 -21.45
N LYS A 131 -29.95 3.68 -21.48
CA LYS A 131 -30.87 3.63 -22.61
C LYS A 131 -31.05 5.01 -23.21
N ALA A 132 -31.10 5.08 -24.53
CA ALA A 132 -31.26 6.34 -25.24
C ALA A 132 -31.95 6.13 -26.59
N GLN A 133 -32.37 7.23 -27.22
CA GLN A 133 -32.93 7.23 -28.56
C GLN A 133 -32.12 8.13 -29.49
N ILE A 134 -31.79 7.63 -30.68
CA ILE A 134 -31.13 8.38 -31.75
C ILE A 134 -32.00 8.30 -32.99
N GLY A 135 -32.64 9.41 -33.34
CA GLY A 135 -33.65 9.40 -34.41
C GLY A 135 -34.81 8.48 -34.07
N ALA A 136 -35.01 7.41 -34.86
CA ALA A 136 -36.02 6.38 -34.60
C ALA A 136 -35.47 5.18 -33.80
N ASP A 137 -34.16 5.05 -33.68
CA ASP A 137 -33.50 3.85 -33.16
C ASP A 137 -33.35 3.90 -31.64
N ALA A 138 -33.72 2.80 -30.98
CA ALA A 138 -33.53 2.61 -29.55
C ALA A 138 -32.14 2.02 -29.28
N VAL A 139 -31.32 2.77 -28.56
CA VAL A 139 -29.95 2.39 -28.20
C VAL A 139 -29.89 1.95 -26.74
N LEU A 140 -29.20 0.85 -26.48
CA LEU A 140 -28.90 0.34 -25.15
C LEU A 140 -27.38 0.10 -25.04
N ILE A 141 -26.78 0.62 -23.97
CA ILE A 141 -25.37 0.42 -23.64
C ILE A 141 -25.32 -0.15 -22.23
N GLY A 142 -24.69 -1.32 -22.02
CA GLY A 142 -24.72 -1.95 -20.70
C GLY A 142 -23.77 -3.14 -20.54
N SER A 143 -23.76 -3.71 -19.33
CA SER A 143 -22.98 -4.93 -19.05
C SER A 143 -23.59 -6.16 -19.72
N GLN A 144 -22.81 -7.24 -19.80
CA GLN A 144 -23.29 -8.54 -20.26
C GLN A 144 -24.55 -9.00 -19.52
N GLU A 145 -24.56 -8.91 -18.18
CA GLU A 145 -25.69 -9.31 -17.35
C GLU A 145 -26.95 -8.50 -17.67
N THR A 146 -26.78 -7.22 -18.01
CA THR A 146 -27.92 -6.35 -18.33
C THR A 146 -28.58 -6.71 -19.64
N LEU A 147 -27.78 -6.95 -20.69
CA LEU A 147 -28.33 -7.35 -21.99
C LEU A 147 -29.00 -8.71 -21.89
N GLN A 148 -28.42 -9.65 -21.15
CA GLN A 148 -29.02 -10.96 -20.89
C GLN A 148 -30.35 -10.85 -20.11
N GLN A 149 -30.43 -9.97 -19.10
CA GLN A 149 -31.69 -9.70 -18.38
C GLN A 149 -32.80 -9.08 -19.25
N LEU A 150 -32.43 -8.46 -20.37
CA LEU A 150 -33.37 -7.88 -21.34
C LEU A 150 -33.65 -8.82 -22.52
N ASP A 151 -33.31 -10.11 -22.38
CA ASP A 151 -33.44 -11.14 -23.39
C ASP A 151 -32.78 -10.76 -24.73
N ILE A 152 -31.62 -10.09 -24.67
CA ILE A 152 -30.80 -9.79 -25.85
C ILE A 152 -29.71 -10.85 -25.96
N GLU A 153 -29.71 -11.59 -27.06
CA GLU A 153 -28.69 -12.61 -27.32
C GLU A 153 -27.33 -11.95 -27.58
N LEU A 154 -26.33 -12.39 -26.82
CA LEU A 154 -24.95 -11.93 -26.97
C LEU A 154 -24.15 -12.92 -27.83
N PRO A 155 -23.49 -12.45 -28.90
CA PRO A 155 -22.63 -13.30 -29.70
C PRO A 155 -21.39 -13.73 -28.88
N PRO A 156 -20.89 -14.96 -29.06
CA PRO A 156 -19.68 -15.41 -28.39
C PRO A 156 -18.49 -14.61 -28.93
N LEU A 157 -17.92 -13.75 -28.09
CA LEU A 157 -16.70 -13.01 -28.40
C LEU A 157 -15.64 -13.31 -27.36
N ASP A 158 -14.40 -13.42 -27.84
CA ASP A 158 -13.22 -13.51 -26.98
C ASP A 158 -12.69 -12.09 -26.75
N TYR A 159 -12.75 -11.68 -25.49
CA TYR A 159 -12.19 -10.44 -24.99
C TYR A 159 -11.76 -10.67 -23.55
N THR A 160 -10.90 -9.80 -23.03
CA THR A 160 -10.54 -9.82 -21.61
C THR A 160 -10.76 -8.42 -21.06
N GLY A 161 -11.30 -8.30 -19.86
CA GLY A 161 -11.67 -7.03 -19.27
C GLY A 161 -13.16 -6.72 -19.42
N ARG A 162 -13.57 -5.59 -18.83
CA ARG A 162 -14.98 -5.24 -18.66
C ARG A 162 -15.62 -4.88 -20.00
N ALA A 163 -16.46 -5.75 -20.52
CA ALA A 163 -17.25 -5.50 -21.71
C ALA A 163 -18.44 -4.58 -21.46
N ILE A 164 -18.57 -3.58 -22.33
CA ILE A 164 -19.73 -2.71 -22.45
C ILE A 164 -20.35 -2.96 -23.82
N TRP A 165 -21.46 -3.66 -23.80
CA TRP A 165 -22.18 -4.05 -24.99
C TRP A 165 -23.09 -2.95 -25.48
N VAL A 166 -23.22 -2.87 -26.80
CA VAL A 166 -24.00 -1.86 -27.49
C VAL A 166 -25.03 -2.56 -28.35
N ALA A 167 -26.31 -2.31 -28.07
CA ALA A 167 -27.42 -2.84 -28.82
C ALA A 167 -28.27 -1.72 -29.41
N VAL A 168 -28.71 -1.89 -30.65
CA VAL A 168 -29.62 -0.99 -31.35
C VAL A 168 -30.84 -1.78 -31.77
N ASN A 169 -32.03 -1.34 -31.37
CA ASN A 169 -33.30 -2.04 -31.62
C ASN A 169 -33.27 -3.52 -31.19
N ARG A 170 -32.65 -3.80 -30.04
CA ARG A 170 -32.41 -5.14 -29.46
C ARG A 170 -31.44 -6.05 -30.24
N GLU A 171 -30.74 -5.52 -31.25
CA GLU A 171 -29.66 -6.23 -31.93
C GLU A 171 -28.30 -5.72 -31.47
N VAL A 172 -27.40 -6.63 -31.08
CA VAL A 172 -26.03 -6.28 -30.69
C VAL A 172 -25.27 -5.76 -31.91
N LYS A 173 -24.68 -4.56 -31.78
CA LYS A 173 -23.88 -3.93 -32.84
C LYS A 173 -22.38 -3.99 -32.57
N GLY A 174 -21.99 -4.13 -31.31
CA GLY A 174 -20.60 -4.33 -30.91
C GLY A 174 -20.41 -4.28 -29.40
N VAL A 175 -19.14 -4.32 -29.00
CA VAL A 175 -18.70 -4.22 -27.62
C VAL A 175 -17.48 -3.32 -27.51
N ILE A 176 -17.47 -2.49 -26.47
CA ILE A 176 -16.32 -1.68 -26.06
C ILE A 176 -15.76 -2.31 -24.79
N VAL A 177 -14.50 -2.72 -24.82
CA VAL A 177 -13.85 -3.43 -23.72
C VAL A 177 -12.96 -2.46 -22.96
N ILE A 178 -13.28 -2.25 -21.69
CA ILE A 178 -12.58 -1.31 -20.81
C ILE A 178 -11.73 -2.07 -19.80
N ARG A 179 -10.54 -1.56 -19.53
CA ARG A 179 -9.66 -2.08 -18.47
C ARG A 179 -9.08 -0.96 -17.66
N ASP A 180 -8.70 -1.30 -16.43
CA ASP A 180 -7.87 -0.42 -15.63
C ASP A 180 -6.41 -0.50 -16.07
N ILE A 181 -5.77 0.66 -16.20
CA ILE A 181 -4.34 0.76 -16.50
C ILE A 181 -3.55 0.37 -15.26
N ILE A 182 -2.76 -0.71 -15.37
CA ILE A 182 -1.79 -1.09 -14.33
C ILE A 182 -0.64 -0.08 -14.35
N ARG A 183 -0.20 0.38 -13.17
CA ARG A 183 0.98 1.22 -13.00
C ARG A 183 2.23 0.44 -13.41
N ALA A 184 3.05 0.99 -14.32
CA ALA A 184 4.22 0.28 -14.86
C ALA A 184 5.24 -0.06 -13.76
N GLU A 185 5.35 0.80 -12.76
CA GLU A 185 6.18 0.65 -11.57
C GLU A 185 5.74 -0.47 -10.62
N MET A 186 4.55 -1.06 -10.80
CA MET A 186 4.06 -2.19 -10.01
C MET A 186 4.61 -3.54 -10.49
N GLN A 187 5.25 -3.59 -11.66
CA GLN A 187 5.75 -4.85 -12.23
C GLN A 187 6.77 -5.50 -11.29
N GLY A 188 6.48 -6.73 -10.85
CA GLY A 188 7.35 -7.48 -9.93
C GLY A 188 7.59 -6.78 -8.58
N LEU A 189 6.72 -5.86 -8.16
CA LEU A 189 6.85 -5.14 -6.89
C LEU A 189 6.97 -6.09 -5.70
N VAL A 190 6.28 -7.22 -5.73
CA VAL A 190 6.21 -8.17 -4.63
C VAL A 190 7.58 -8.73 -4.27
N ALA A 191 8.46 -8.95 -5.24
CA ALA A 191 9.84 -9.39 -4.96
C ALA A 191 10.59 -8.37 -4.08
N ALA A 192 10.45 -7.07 -4.37
CA ALA A 192 11.04 -6.01 -3.55
C ALA A 192 10.38 -5.88 -2.16
N ILE A 193 9.10 -6.24 -2.05
CA ILE A 193 8.37 -6.29 -0.78
C ILE A 193 8.89 -7.46 0.08
N HIS A 194 9.08 -8.64 -0.51
CA HIS A 194 9.67 -9.80 0.16
C HIS A 194 11.12 -9.55 0.59
N ASP A 195 11.92 -8.84 -0.21
CA ASP A 195 13.28 -8.39 0.17
C ASP A 195 13.27 -7.49 1.42
N CYS A 196 12.15 -6.85 1.71
CA CYS A 196 11.97 -6.07 2.93
C CYS A 196 11.51 -6.94 4.13
N GLY A 197 11.38 -8.26 3.96
CA GLY A 197 11.05 -9.23 5.01
C GLY A 197 9.56 -9.39 5.30
N ILE A 198 8.71 -9.03 4.33
CA ILE A 198 7.30 -9.42 4.28
C ILE A 198 7.24 -10.85 3.76
N GLU A 199 6.36 -11.68 4.32
CA GLU A 199 6.28 -13.12 4.03
C GLU A 199 5.17 -13.41 3.01
N THR A 200 4.06 -12.69 3.07
CA THR A 200 2.91 -12.90 2.20
C THR A 200 2.40 -11.58 1.63
N VAL A 201 2.18 -11.53 0.32
CA VAL A 201 1.53 -10.42 -0.39
C VAL A 201 0.32 -10.91 -1.17
N LEU A 202 -0.85 -10.39 -0.81
CA LEU A 202 -2.14 -10.79 -1.37
C LEU A 202 -2.77 -9.63 -2.16
N LEU A 203 -3.38 -9.91 -3.30
CA LEU A 203 -4.24 -8.97 -4.02
C LEU A 203 -5.71 -9.17 -3.62
N ALA A 204 -6.43 -8.11 -3.26
CA ALA A 204 -7.87 -8.17 -3.00
C ALA A 204 -8.62 -7.18 -3.88
N THR A 205 -9.42 -7.67 -4.83
CA THR A 205 -10.16 -6.84 -5.80
C THR A 205 -11.67 -7.09 -5.76
N GLY A 206 -12.43 -6.04 -6.06
CA GLY A 206 -13.87 -6.13 -6.29
C GLY A 206 -14.25 -6.48 -7.72
N ASP A 207 -13.30 -6.76 -8.61
CA ASP A 207 -13.61 -7.20 -9.98
C ASP A 207 -14.31 -8.56 -9.95
N ASN A 208 -15.35 -8.70 -10.76
CA ASN A 208 -16.12 -9.95 -10.85
C ASN A 208 -15.41 -10.99 -11.72
N GLU A 209 -14.51 -10.57 -12.60
CA GLU A 209 -13.75 -11.44 -13.50
C GLU A 209 -12.47 -11.93 -12.82
N GLU A 210 -12.41 -13.24 -12.55
CA GLU A 210 -11.21 -13.88 -11.98
C GLU A 210 -9.98 -13.70 -12.88
N SER A 211 -10.16 -13.77 -14.19
CA SER A 211 -9.09 -13.60 -15.19
C SER A 211 -8.35 -12.26 -15.05
N GLU A 212 -9.07 -11.18 -14.74
CA GLU A 212 -8.47 -9.86 -14.52
C GLU A 212 -7.76 -9.78 -13.16
N ALA A 213 -8.30 -10.37 -12.10
CA ALA A 213 -7.62 -10.47 -10.81
C ALA A 213 -6.31 -11.25 -10.94
N LYS A 214 -6.35 -12.39 -11.62
CA LYS A 214 -5.17 -13.23 -11.90
C LYS A 214 -4.13 -12.49 -12.73
N ARG A 215 -4.54 -11.79 -13.80
CA ARG A 215 -3.64 -10.98 -14.64
C ARG A 215 -2.89 -9.93 -13.82
N VAL A 216 -3.59 -9.21 -12.94
CA VAL A 216 -2.97 -8.19 -12.09
C VAL A 216 -2.04 -8.84 -11.05
N ALA A 217 -2.47 -9.93 -10.44
CA ALA A 217 -1.67 -10.68 -9.46
C ALA A 217 -0.36 -11.20 -10.08
N GLU A 218 -0.42 -11.79 -11.28
CA GLU A 218 0.75 -12.26 -12.03
C GLU A 218 1.68 -11.10 -12.42
N TYR A 219 1.12 -9.95 -12.82
CA TYR A 219 1.90 -8.78 -13.20
C TYR A 219 2.74 -8.22 -12.03
N ILE A 220 2.17 -8.18 -10.82
CA ILE A 220 2.87 -7.72 -9.61
C ILE A 220 3.69 -8.81 -8.93
N GLY A 221 3.40 -10.08 -9.24
CA GLY A 221 4.01 -11.27 -8.63
C GLY A 221 3.44 -11.62 -7.26
N ALA A 222 2.14 -11.42 -7.02
CA ALA A 222 1.49 -11.70 -5.74
C ALA A 222 1.44 -13.20 -5.40
N ASP A 223 1.49 -13.52 -4.10
CA ASP A 223 1.44 -14.88 -3.58
C ASP A 223 0.03 -15.49 -3.67
N GLY A 224 -0.99 -14.64 -3.77
CA GLY A 224 -2.38 -15.03 -3.95
C GLY A 224 -3.27 -13.84 -4.30
N TYR A 225 -4.48 -14.13 -4.76
CA TYR A 225 -5.46 -13.12 -5.11
C TYR A 225 -6.88 -13.52 -4.69
N PHE A 226 -7.71 -12.51 -4.45
CA PHE A 226 -9.14 -12.63 -4.20
C PHE A 226 -9.89 -11.69 -5.13
N TYR A 227 -10.98 -12.17 -5.71
CA TYR A 227 -11.83 -11.44 -6.64
C TYR A 227 -13.28 -11.43 -6.15
N ASN A 228 -14.12 -10.58 -6.74
CA ASN A 228 -15.52 -10.38 -6.37
C ASN A 228 -15.73 -9.99 -4.89
N PHE A 229 -14.74 -9.33 -4.28
CA PHE A 229 -14.81 -8.91 -2.88
C PHE A 229 -15.56 -7.59 -2.73
N LYS A 230 -16.52 -7.56 -1.81
CA LYS A 230 -17.15 -6.33 -1.32
C LYS A 230 -16.25 -5.68 -0.25
N PRO A 231 -16.52 -4.41 0.13
CA PRO A 231 -15.77 -3.75 1.21
C PRO A 231 -15.73 -4.54 2.53
N ASP A 232 -16.82 -5.21 2.88
CA ASP A 232 -16.89 -6.05 4.08
C ASP A 232 -16.02 -7.31 3.97
N ASP A 233 -15.93 -7.91 2.79
CA ASP A 233 -15.09 -9.09 2.53
C ASP A 233 -13.60 -8.76 2.66
N LYS A 234 -13.18 -7.58 2.16
CA LYS A 234 -11.81 -7.07 2.36
C LYS A 234 -11.48 -6.91 3.85
N THR A 235 -12.43 -6.38 4.63
CA THR A 235 -12.28 -6.20 6.08
C THR A 235 -12.21 -7.54 6.80
N ALA A 236 -13.02 -8.53 6.40
CA ALA A 236 -12.99 -9.88 6.94
C ALA A 236 -11.67 -10.59 6.61
N LEU A 237 -11.13 -10.41 5.40
CA LEU A 237 -9.82 -10.94 5.01
C LEU A 237 -8.70 -10.37 5.88
N VAL A 238 -8.68 -9.05 6.12
CA VAL A 238 -7.71 -8.42 7.02
C VAL A 238 -7.74 -9.09 8.40
N LYS A 239 -8.93 -9.23 9.01
CA LYS A 239 -9.09 -9.88 10.32
C LYS A 239 -8.66 -11.34 10.32
N LYS A 240 -8.94 -12.08 9.25
CA LYS A 240 -8.51 -13.47 9.09
C LYS A 240 -6.98 -13.57 9.04
N MET A 241 -6.33 -12.71 8.25
CA MET A 241 -4.87 -12.70 8.11
C MET A 241 -4.16 -12.21 9.38
N GLN A 242 -4.80 -11.34 10.18
CA GLN A 242 -4.28 -10.89 11.47
C GLN A 242 -4.04 -12.03 12.48
N LEU A 243 -4.71 -13.17 12.32
CA LEU A 243 -4.47 -14.37 13.13
C LEU A 243 -3.11 -15.03 12.84
N GLN A 244 -2.51 -14.74 11.68
CA GLN A 244 -1.22 -15.30 11.24
C GLN A 244 -0.05 -14.33 11.43
N GLY A 245 -0.31 -13.03 11.57
CA GLY A 245 0.70 -12.01 11.81
C GLY A 245 0.17 -10.59 11.67
N LYS A 246 1.01 -9.57 11.90
CA LYS A 246 0.60 -8.18 11.67
C LYS A 246 0.37 -7.94 10.16
N VAL A 247 -0.76 -7.32 9.85
CA VAL A 247 -1.23 -7.05 8.48
C VAL A 247 -1.13 -5.57 8.17
N ALA A 248 -0.55 -5.24 7.02
CA ALA A 248 -0.73 -3.94 6.39
C ALA A 248 -1.74 -4.04 5.24
N MET A 249 -2.73 -3.15 5.20
CA MET A 249 -3.64 -2.99 4.06
C MET A 249 -3.23 -1.75 3.28
N VAL A 250 -3.15 -1.86 1.97
CA VAL A 250 -2.81 -0.75 1.08
C VAL A 250 -3.95 -0.54 0.10
N GLY A 251 -4.47 0.67 0.01
CA GLY A 251 -5.45 1.01 -1.00
C GLY A 251 -5.60 2.51 -1.28
N ASP A 252 -6.73 2.94 -1.84
CA ASP A 252 -6.94 4.34 -2.27
C ASP A 252 -7.57 5.24 -1.20
N GLY A 253 -8.07 4.66 -0.10
CA GLY A 253 -8.68 5.36 1.03
C GLY A 253 -10.15 5.75 0.82
N VAL A 254 -10.76 5.35 -0.31
CA VAL A 254 -12.16 5.69 -0.64
C VAL A 254 -13.07 4.48 -0.42
N ASN A 255 -12.82 3.38 -1.12
CA ASN A 255 -13.69 2.19 -1.07
C ASN A 255 -13.24 1.16 -0.02
N ASP A 256 -12.00 1.28 0.43
CA ASP A 256 -11.29 0.35 1.30
C ASP A 256 -11.04 0.92 2.70
N ALA A 257 -11.58 2.11 3.00
CA ALA A 257 -11.43 2.76 4.30
C ALA A 257 -11.76 1.84 5.51
N PRO A 258 -12.82 1.00 5.48
CA PRO A 258 -13.07 0.04 6.57
C PRO A 258 -11.97 -1.01 6.73
N ALA A 259 -11.40 -1.49 5.62
CA ALA A 259 -10.32 -2.49 5.63
C ALA A 259 -8.98 -1.87 6.07
N LEU A 260 -8.69 -0.64 5.63
CA LEU A 260 -7.53 0.14 6.08
C LEU A 260 -7.56 0.37 7.59
N ALA A 261 -8.72 0.78 8.12
CA ALA A 261 -8.89 1.02 9.56
C ALA A 261 -8.86 -0.28 10.40
N ALA A 262 -9.18 -1.43 9.81
CA ALA A 262 -9.13 -2.71 10.51
C ALA A 262 -7.72 -3.33 10.53
N ALA A 263 -6.82 -2.91 9.63
CA ALA A 263 -5.45 -3.41 9.56
C ALA A 263 -4.59 -2.95 10.74
N ASN A 264 -3.44 -3.59 10.97
CA ASN A 264 -2.48 -3.08 11.95
C ASN A 264 -1.80 -1.80 11.46
N VAL A 265 -1.71 -1.66 10.14
CA VAL A 265 -1.28 -0.44 9.46
C VAL A 265 -2.11 -0.28 8.18
N GLY A 266 -2.93 0.77 8.10
CA GLY A 266 -3.59 1.19 6.87
C GLY A 266 -2.71 2.17 6.09
N ILE A 267 -2.49 1.91 4.80
CA ILE A 267 -1.70 2.76 3.90
C ILE A 267 -2.57 3.21 2.72
N ALA A 268 -2.74 4.53 2.54
CA ALA A 268 -3.42 5.08 1.38
C ALA A 268 -2.40 5.56 0.32
N ILE A 269 -2.65 5.26 -0.96
CA ILE A 269 -1.85 5.73 -2.12
C ILE A 269 -2.65 6.73 -2.96
N GLY A 270 -1.95 7.70 -3.56
CA GLY A 270 -2.58 8.63 -4.53
C GLY A 270 -3.39 9.73 -3.86
N GLY A 271 -2.98 10.15 -2.65
CA GLY A 271 -3.70 11.12 -1.83
C GLY A 271 -3.99 12.46 -2.52
N HIS A 272 -3.28 12.84 -3.59
CA HIS A 272 -3.44 14.15 -4.25
C HIS A 272 -4.86 14.51 -4.67
N LYS A 273 -5.68 13.54 -5.12
CA LYS A 273 -7.04 13.83 -5.61
C LYS A 273 -8.05 14.05 -4.48
N ASN A 274 -7.85 13.38 -3.34
CA ASN A 274 -8.77 13.41 -2.19
C ASN A 274 -8.01 13.34 -0.85
N VAL A 275 -7.07 14.27 -0.63
CA VAL A 275 -6.17 14.27 0.54
C VAL A 275 -6.94 14.20 1.86
N SER A 276 -8.07 14.90 1.95
CA SER A 276 -8.91 14.93 3.15
C SER A 276 -9.50 13.56 3.51
N LEU A 277 -9.95 12.78 2.52
CA LEU A 277 -10.46 11.43 2.74
C LEU A 277 -9.32 10.46 3.05
N ALA A 278 -8.24 10.47 2.27
CA ALA A 278 -7.09 9.59 2.48
C ALA A 278 -6.46 9.77 3.88
N VAL A 279 -6.33 11.02 4.34
CA VAL A 279 -5.80 11.35 5.68
C VAL A 279 -6.75 10.93 6.79
N MET A 280 -8.06 10.84 6.57
CA MET A 280 -8.99 10.32 7.58
C MET A 280 -8.98 8.79 7.60
N SER A 281 -8.82 8.14 6.45
CA SER A 281 -8.98 6.70 6.26
C SER A 281 -7.74 5.84 6.56
N ALA A 282 -6.52 6.39 6.51
CA ALA A 282 -5.29 5.60 6.61
C ALA A 282 -4.25 6.13 7.62
N ASP A 283 -3.50 5.24 8.24
CA ASP A 283 -2.45 5.59 9.21
C ASP A 283 -1.24 6.25 8.54
N ILE A 284 -0.91 5.78 7.33
CA ILE A 284 0.15 6.31 6.48
C ILE A 284 -0.47 6.70 5.14
N VAL A 285 -0.13 7.88 4.64
CA VAL A 285 -0.61 8.39 3.35
C VAL A 285 0.58 8.69 2.46
N ILE A 286 0.63 8.05 1.30
CA ILE A 286 1.53 8.36 0.22
C ILE A 286 0.83 9.43 -0.62
N LEU A 287 1.32 10.67 -0.56
CA LEU A 287 0.76 11.74 -1.37
C LEU A 287 1.06 11.44 -2.84
N GLY A 288 2.28 10.97 -3.13
CA GLY A 288 2.74 10.50 -4.42
C GLY A 288 1.90 9.38 -5.07
N ASP A 289 2.26 9.08 -6.31
CA ASP A 289 1.67 8.02 -7.12
C ASP A 289 2.64 6.83 -7.33
N ASP A 290 3.80 6.84 -6.65
CA ASP A 290 4.89 5.89 -6.87
C ASP A 290 4.81 4.69 -5.91
N ALA A 291 4.70 3.49 -6.47
CA ALA A 291 4.74 2.23 -5.73
C ALA A 291 6.05 2.04 -4.92
N LYS A 292 7.15 2.70 -5.31
CA LYS A 292 8.43 2.68 -4.59
C LYS A 292 8.34 3.34 -3.21
N ASP A 293 7.35 4.19 -2.97
CA ASP A 293 7.14 4.80 -1.67
C ASP A 293 6.69 3.75 -0.63
N LEU A 294 5.97 2.70 -1.06
CA LEU A 294 5.65 1.56 -0.20
C LEU A 294 6.91 0.83 0.28
N ILE A 295 7.85 0.60 -0.64
CA ILE A 295 9.17 0.01 -0.32
C ILE A 295 9.94 0.92 0.64
N THR A 296 9.86 2.25 0.44
CA THR A 296 10.51 3.23 1.31
C THR A 296 9.95 3.16 2.74
N ILE A 297 8.63 3.06 2.90
CA ILE A 297 7.97 2.89 4.21
C ILE A 297 8.49 1.61 4.89
N LEU A 298 8.47 0.48 4.18
CA LEU A 298 8.90 -0.82 4.70
C LEU A 298 10.36 -0.78 5.20
N ARG A 299 11.27 -0.30 4.35
CA ARG A 299 12.71 -0.24 4.66
C ARG A 299 13.00 0.69 5.83
N LEU A 300 12.42 1.89 5.83
CA LEU A 300 12.69 2.89 6.85
C LEU A 300 12.10 2.50 8.21
N SER A 301 10.89 1.93 8.24
CA SER A 301 10.30 1.43 9.48
C SER A 301 11.15 0.32 10.10
N ARG A 302 11.61 -0.67 9.33
CA ARG A 302 12.49 -1.72 9.84
C ARG A 302 13.85 -1.19 10.30
N LYS A 303 14.46 -0.29 9.52
CA LYS A 303 15.71 0.38 9.91
C LYS A 303 15.53 1.15 11.22
N MET A 304 14.39 1.81 11.41
CA MET A 304 14.06 2.50 12.66
C MET A 304 14.01 1.54 13.84
N GLY A 305 13.38 0.37 13.69
CA GLY A 305 13.37 -0.68 14.72
C GLY A 305 14.76 -1.15 15.12
N GLY A 306 15.62 -1.40 14.12
CA GLY A 306 17.02 -1.75 14.35
C GLY A 306 17.78 -0.66 15.13
N ILE A 307 17.60 0.60 14.75
CA ILE A 307 18.23 1.75 15.42
C ILE A 307 17.72 1.92 16.86
N ILE A 308 16.43 1.71 17.12
CA ILE A 308 15.87 1.76 18.48
C ILE A 308 16.53 0.69 19.35
N LYS A 309 16.63 -0.56 18.86
CA LYS A 309 17.32 -1.66 19.57
C LYS A 309 18.80 -1.34 19.83
N GLN A 310 19.49 -0.76 18.84
CA GLN A 310 20.87 -0.31 18.98
C GLN A 310 21.00 0.76 20.05
N ASN A 311 20.12 1.77 20.04
CA ASN A 311 20.12 2.87 21.00
C ASN A 311 19.90 2.37 22.43
N TYR A 312 18.97 1.44 22.63
CA TYR A 312 18.75 0.83 23.94
C TYR A 312 19.96 0.01 24.41
N THR A 313 20.51 -0.83 23.53
CA THR A 313 21.71 -1.62 23.83
C THR A 313 22.86 -0.70 24.22
N TRP A 314 23.03 0.41 23.51
CA TRP A 314 24.10 1.35 23.80
C TRP A 314 23.90 2.11 25.10
N ALA A 315 22.69 2.62 25.35
CA ALA A 315 22.37 3.34 26.58
C ALA A 315 22.63 2.46 27.80
N MET A 316 22.23 1.19 27.77
CA MET A 316 22.51 0.22 28.83
C MET A 316 24.02 -0.07 28.96
N GLY A 317 24.72 -0.26 27.84
CA GLY A 317 26.16 -0.51 27.83
C GLY A 317 26.97 0.63 28.44
N PHE A 318 26.66 1.88 28.08
CA PHE A 318 27.27 3.06 28.68
C PHE A 318 27.01 3.13 30.18
N ASN A 319 25.77 2.91 30.63
CA ASN A 319 25.45 2.94 32.06
C ASN A 319 26.18 1.83 32.84
N ALA A 320 26.28 0.63 32.28
CA ALA A 320 27.02 -0.47 32.90
C ALA A 320 28.52 -0.16 33.03
N ILE A 321 29.16 0.28 31.95
CA ILE A 321 30.58 0.65 31.95
C ILE A 321 30.84 1.80 32.92
N GLY A 322 30.04 2.86 32.85
CA GLY A 322 30.20 4.02 33.73
C GLY A 322 30.01 3.65 35.20
N LEU A 323 29.05 2.78 35.53
CA LEU A 323 28.84 2.32 36.90
C LEU A 323 30.04 1.51 37.41
N THR A 324 30.59 0.59 36.59
CA THR A 324 31.80 -0.15 36.92
C THR A 324 33.00 0.78 37.15
N LEU A 325 33.21 1.76 36.26
CA LEU A 325 34.29 2.72 36.43
C LEU A 325 34.10 3.62 37.67
N ALA A 326 32.86 3.98 37.99
CA ALA A 326 32.53 4.71 39.21
C ALA A 326 32.83 3.88 40.47
N THR A 327 32.44 2.60 40.51
CA THR A 327 32.70 1.72 41.67
C THR A 327 34.18 1.39 41.84
N MET A 328 34.95 1.36 40.75
CA MET A 328 36.42 1.25 40.79
C MET A 328 37.11 2.57 41.21
N GLY A 329 36.37 3.66 41.39
CA GLY A 329 36.91 4.97 41.76
C GLY A 329 37.63 5.71 40.64
N VAL A 330 37.50 5.25 39.38
CA VAL A 330 38.14 5.87 38.21
C VAL A 330 37.43 7.17 37.82
N LEU A 331 36.11 7.23 37.99
CA LEU A 331 35.30 8.40 37.67
C LEU A 331 35.09 9.28 38.91
N ASN A 332 35.23 10.59 38.73
CA ASN A 332 34.66 11.58 39.64
C ASN A 332 33.29 12.07 39.12
N PRO A 333 32.48 12.78 39.91
CA PRO A 333 31.14 13.19 39.52
C PRO A 333 31.06 14.01 38.23
N ILE A 334 32.06 14.86 37.97
CA ILE A 334 32.09 15.72 36.78
C ILE A 334 32.34 14.87 35.53
N VAL A 335 33.33 13.98 35.57
CA VAL A 335 33.65 13.09 34.45
C VAL A 335 32.51 12.10 34.20
N ALA A 336 31.87 11.59 35.27
CA ALA A 336 30.67 10.76 35.18
C ALA A 336 29.51 11.47 34.46
N ALA A 337 29.25 12.74 34.81
CA ALA A 337 28.21 13.53 34.14
C ALA A 337 28.53 13.77 32.65
N LEU A 338 29.78 14.08 32.31
CA LEU A 338 30.21 14.23 30.91
C LEU A 338 30.08 12.92 30.13
N PHE A 339 30.49 11.81 30.73
CA PHE A 339 30.37 10.47 30.13
C PHE A 339 28.91 10.11 29.85
N HIS A 340 28.00 10.46 30.76
CA HIS A 340 26.56 10.28 30.58
C HIS A 340 26.00 11.07 29.38
N HIS A 341 26.42 12.33 29.19
CA HIS A 341 25.99 13.14 28.05
C HIS A 341 26.51 12.61 26.71
N LEU A 342 27.70 12.02 26.68
CA LEU A 342 28.24 11.39 25.47
C LEU A 342 27.34 10.26 24.96
N SER A 343 26.75 9.47 25.86
CA SER A 343 25.75 8.44 25.52
C SER A 343 24.52 9.03 24.83
N SER A 344 24.01 10.16 25.34
CA SER A 344 22.84 10.84 24.77
C SER A 344 23.13 11.40 23.38
N VAL A 345 24.30 12.01 23.18
CA VAL A 345 24.75 12.49 21.86
C VAL A 345 24.86 11.33 20.89
N PHE A 346 25.44 10.20 21.32
CA PHE A 346 25.55 9.02 20.47
C PHE A 346 24.17 8.53 19.98
N VAL A 347 23.19 8.39 20.88
CA VAL A 347 21.82 7.95 20.55
C VAL A 347 21.19 8.86 19.50
N VAL A 348 21.33 10.18 19.65
CA VAL A 348 20.80 11.16 18.69
C VAL A 348 21.50 11.05 17.34
N VAL A 349 22.82 10.90 17.31
CA VAL A 349 23.58 10.74 16.07
C VAL A 349 23.20 9.42 15.36
N ASN A 350 23.04 8.33 16.10
CA ASN A 350 22.62 7.05 15.53
C ASN A 350 21.19 7.14 14.94
N ALA A 351 20.25 7.79 15.65
CA ALA A 351 18.90 8.05 15.14
C ALA A 351 18.90 8.90 13.85
N SER A 352 19.80 9.88 13.75
CA SER A 352 19.89 10.77 12.60
C SER A 352 20.26 10.07 11.27
N ARG A 353 20.74 8.83 11.33
CA ARG A 353 20.98 7.96 10.16
C ARG A 353 19.72 7.63 9.37
N LEU A 354 18.54 7.75 9.99
CA LEU A 354 17.25 7.63 9.30
C LEU A 354 16.98 8.84 8.42
N TYR A 355 17.37 10.02 8.88
CA TYR A 355 17.10 11.29 8.21
C TYR A 355 18.13 11.61 7.12
N PHE A 356 19.42 11.44 7.43
CA PHE A 356 20.54 11.79 6.55
C PHE A 356 21.14 10.56 5.88
N THR A 357 21.04 10.47 4.55
CA THR A 357 21.55 9.37 3.72
C THR A 357 23.08 9.38 3.48
N GLY A 358 23.85 10.11 4.29
CA GLY A 358 25.30 10.24 4.14
C GLY A 358 26.13 9.91 5.38
N ILE A 359 25.49 9.67 6.54
CA ILE A 359 26.20 9.42 7.80
C ILE A 359 26.97 8.09 7.75
N GLU A 360 26.45 7.11 7.02
CA GLU A 360 27.10 5.81 6.83
C GLU A 360 28.39 5.89 5.98
N ASN A 361 28.57 6.98 5.22
CA ASN A 361 29.77 7.24 4.42
C ASN A 361 30.77 8.16 5.15
N SER A 362 30.51 8.51 6.41
CA SER A 362 31.40 9.34 7.22
C SER A 362 32.53 8.50 7.86
N PRO A 363 33.54 9.11 8.50
CA PRO A 363 34.60 8.36 9.21
C PRO A 363 34.08 7.42 10.31
N VAL A 364 32.86 7.65 10.83
CA VAL A 364 32.20 6.78 11.81
C VAL A 364 31.31 5.71 11.14
N GLY A 365 31.22 5.69 9.82
CA GLY A 365 30.46 4.73 9.01
C GLY A 365 30.77 3.26 9.32
N PRO A 366 32.06 2.84 9.42
CA PRO A 366 32.41 1.45 9.73
C PRO A 366 31.88 0.98 11.09
N LEU A 367 31.75 1.88 12.07
CA LEU A 367 31.15 1.56 13.37
C LEU A 367 29.66 1.23 13.22
N PHE A 368 28.93 2.05 12.47
CA PHE A 368 27.51 1.85 12.23
C PHE A 368 27.21 0.60 11.42
N GLN A 369 28.01 0.29 10.39
CA GLN A 369 27.89 -0.96 9.62
C GLN A 369 28.04 -2.18 10.52
N LYS A 370 29.05 -2.18 11.40
CA LYS A 370 29.25 -3.27 12.37
C LYS A 370 28.09 -3.40 13.37
N MET A 371 27.51 -2.27 13.79
CA MET A 371 26.32 -2.28 14.66
C MET A 371 25.09 -2.88 13.96
N ASP A 372 24.90 -2.57 12.69
CA ASP A 372 23.83 -3.14 11.87
C ASP A 372 24.02 -4.65 11.67
N GLU A 373 25.24 -5.11 11.38
CA GLU A 373 25.55 -6.54 11.28
C GLU A 373 25.22 -7.32 12.57
N ILE A 374 25.59 -6.76 13.73
CA ILE A 374 25.32 -7.39 15.03
C ILE A 374 23.82 -7.47 15.31
N THR A 375 23.09 -6.43 14.95
CA THR A 375 21.63 -6.35 15.18
C THR A 375 20.88 -7.28 14.22
N ASN A 376 21.31 -7.35 12.95
CA ASN A 376 20.71 -8.22 11.93
C ASN A 376 21.00 -9.71 12.16
N ARG A 377 22.20 -10.08 12.64
CA ARG A 377 22.51 -11.48 12.99
C ARG A 377 21.62 -12.04 14.11
N LYS A 378 21.25 -11.21 15.10
CA LYS A 378 20.29 -11.61 16.13
C LYS A 378 18.89 -11.86 15.56
N HIS A 379 18.45 -11.04 14.59
CA HIS A 379 17.16 -11.23 13.92
C HIS A 379 17.08 -12.54 13.12
N MET A 380 18.16 -12.99 12.48
CA MET A 380 18.15 -14.29 11.77
C MET A 380 18.05 -15.48 12.74
N HIS A 381 18.75 -15.44 13.87
CA HIS A 381 18.64 -16.50 14.88
C HIS A 381 17.27 -16.52 15.60
N GLU A 382 16.62 -15.37 15.80
CA GLU A 382 15.25 -15.31 16.35
C GLU A 382 14.20 -15.81 15.33
N ALA A 383 14.42 -15.56 14.03
CA ALA A 383 13.55 -16.06 12.96
C ALA A 383 13.68 -17.58 12.73
N GLU A 384 14.89 -18.16 12.86
CA GLU A 384 15.12 -19.61 12.78
C GLU A 384 14.51 -20.40 13.96
N GLN A 385 14.21 -19.75 15.09
CA GLN A 385 13.65 -20.38 16.28
C GLN A 385 12.11 -20.32 16.36
N SER A 386 11.45 -19.68 15.39
CA SER A 386 9.99 -19.75 15.23
C SER A 386 9.64 -21.01 14.42
N PRO A 387 8.83 -21.96 14.94
CA PRO A 387 8.52 -23.19 14.23
C PRO A 387 7.59 -22.86 13.06
N LEU A 388 8.15 -22.74 11.85
CA LEU A 388 7.39 -22.71 10.60
C LEU A 388 6.93 -24.13 10.26
N SER A 389 5.66 -24.42 10.55
CA SER A 389 4.89 -25.45 9.88
C SER A 389 4.75 -25.07 8.40
N SER A 390 5.71 -25.52 7.61
CA SER A 390 5.72 -25.44 6.14
C SER A 390 5.15 -26.74 5.59
N GLU A 391 3.84 -26.89 5.68
CA GLU A 391 3.03 -27.85 4.91
C GLU A 391 1.57 -27.45 5.16
N ASN A 392 0.74 -27.41 4.10
CA ASN A 392 -0.72 -27.22 4.11
C ASN A 392 -1.41 -25.86 3.93
N THR A 393 -0.79 -24.84 3.31
CA THR A 393 -1.53 -23.62 2.91
C THR A 393 -2.14 -23.66 1.49
N ALA A 394 -1.85 -24.69 0.68
CA ALA A 394 -2.39 -24.81 -0.68
C ALA A 394 -3.71 -25.60 -0.77
N GLU A 395 -4.06 -26.43 0.21
CA GLU A 395 -5.24 -27.32 0.14
C GLU A 395 -6.48 -26.83 0.91
N THR A 396 -6.42 -25.70 1.62
CA THR A 396 -7.56 -25.20 2.44
C THR A 396 -8.20 -23.91 1.94
N LEU A 397 -7.88 -23.47 0.73
CA LEU A 397 -8.47 -22.26 0.13
C LEU A 397 -9.60 -22.54 -0.87
N ASP A 398 -9.91 -23.81 -1.16
CA ASP A 398 -10.91 -24.21 -2.18
C ASP A 398 -12.21 -24.79 -1.61
N GLU A 399 -12.35 -24.92 -0.28
CA GLU A 399 -13.60 -25.34 0.34
C GLU A 399 -14.26 -24.21 1.12
N GLN A 400 -15.49 -23.89 0.68
CA GLN A 400 -16.56 -23.13 1.36
C GLN A 400 -16.82 -21.72 0.83
N GLN A 401 -17.44 -21.65 -0.36
CA GLN A 401 -18.55 -20.72 -0.61
C GLN A 401 -19.88 -21.45 -0.35
N PRO A 402 -20.88 -20.85 0.30
CA PRO A 402 -22.27 -21.03 -0.07
C PRO A 402 -22.67 -20.14 -1.25
#